data_AF-A0A7Y8I9H6-F1
#
_entry.id   AF-A0A7Y8I9H6-F1
#
_cell.length_a   1.000
_cell.length_b   1.000
_cell.length_c   1.000
_cell.angle_alpha   90.00
_cell.angle_beta   90.00
_cell.angle_gamma   90.00
#
_symmetry.space_group_name_H-M   'P 1'
#
loop_
_entity.id
_entity.type
_entity.pdbx_description
1 polymer ?
#
loop_
_entity_poly.entity_id
_entity_poly.type
_entity_poly.pdbx_seq_one_letter_code
_entity_poly.pdbx_strand_id
1 'polypeptide(L)'
;LYDCAGKLIATTSTNYNGYYYFSNLNPGDYKVKFYTPTGYGFTKKDQGSNDEVDSDVDPNTGFTTCVTLTSGKNDLKWDAGIYCLPLSKLGDKVWVDTDKDGIQDYNESGIKNIKVELYNCSDKLLSTTYTDYYGKYYFNNLAAGDYKVKFYAPTGYGFTKKDQGSNDEVDSDVDPTTGFTTCITLTAGKTDLKWDAGIYCLPTSKLGDKVWLDKDKDGIQDSGEPGVKDVKVQLYSSTGTHLATTYTSYYGYYSFSNLTAGSYKVKFNLPAGYAFTKVDQGTSDEKDSDANQETGYTVTINLAAGVTDLKWDAGIVSKSSCFSPGYWKTHSKYGPANPYDPTWSKCGTKGEDTPFFKCGNSWYKAFHQSVEGNHYYILAHQYMAAKLNQHWGAFCPPDVKNALSECESIFNQYSPSQIKYGSTTLKNKCTTLASLLDKFNNQ
;
A
#
# COMPACT_ATOMS: atom_id res chain seq x y z
N LEU A 1 -22.77 52.62 -17.24
CA LEU A 1 -22.76 54.09 -17.33
C LEU A 1 -22.10 54.68 -16.09
N TYR A 2 -21.10 55.52 -16.29
CA TYR A 2 -20.42 56.28 -15.24
C TYR A 2 -20.57 57.78 -15.54
N ASP A 3 -20.53 58.63 -14.52
CA ASP A 3 -20.21 60.03 -14.74
C ASP A 3 -18.72 60.21 -15.06
N CYS A 4 -18.35 61.37 -15.58
CA CYS A 4 -16.96 61.65 -15.94
C CYS A 4 -16.00 61.75 -14.75
N ALA A 5 -16.53 61.96 -13.53
CA ALA A 5 -15.76 61.87 -12.29
C ALA A 5 -15.49 60.41 -11.85
N GLY A 6 -16.09 59.42 -12.52
CA GLY A 6 -15.87 58.00 -12.28
C GLY A 6 -16.87 57.34 -11.32
N LYS A 7 -17.97 58.01 -10.96
CA LYS A 7 -19.05 57.41 -10.18
C LYS A 7 -19.91 56.53 -11.07
N LEU A 8 -20.17 55.30 -10.63
CA LEU A 8 -21.12 54.40 -11.31
C LEU A 8 -22.54 54.97 -11.17
N ILE A 9 -23.23 55.13 -12.30
CA ILE A 9 -24.61 55.65 -12.37
C ILE A 9 -25.60 54.52 -12.60
N ALA A 10 -25.35 53.65 -13.58
CA ALA A 10 -26.24 52.57 -13.95
C ALA A 10 -25.50 51.44 -14.68
N THR A 11 -26.09 50.24 -14.69
CA THR A 11 -25.62 49.08 -15.45
C THR A 11 -26.76 48.53 -16.32
N THR A 12 -26.40 47.87 -17.42
CA THR A 12 -27.33 47.17 -18.32
C THR A 12 -26.58 46.04 -19.03
N SER A 13 -27.29 45.20 -19.76
CA SER A 13 -26.71 44.18 -20.65
C SER A 13 -27.22 44.40 -22.06
N THR A 14 -26.38 44.09 -23.05
CA THR A 14 -26.79 44.09 -24.46
C THR A 14 -27.86 43.04 -24.70
N ASN A 15 -28.81 43.32 -25.59
CA ASN A 15 -29.82 42.34 -26.00
C ASN A 15 -29.26 41.34 -27.03
N TYR A 16 -30.12 40.46 -27.56
CA TYR A 16 -29.73 39.42 -28.52
C TYR A 16 -29.16 39.95 -29.85
N ASN A 17 -29.43 41.22 -30.18
CA ASN A 17 -28.87 41.91 -31.36
C ASN A 17 -27.63 42.76 -31.02
N GLY A 18 -27.15 42.74 -29.77
CA GLY A 18 -26.01 43.55 -29.33
C GLY A 18 -26.35 44.99 -28.90
N TYR A 19 -27.61 45.42 -29.01
CA TYR A 19 -27.98 46.79 -28.62
C TYR A 19 -28.08 46.95 -27.11
N TYR A 20 -27.68 48.14 -26.63
CA TYR A 20 -27.88 48.61 -25.27
C TYR A 20 -28.28 50.09 -25.30
N TYR A 21 -28.92 50.59 -24.24
CA TYR A 21 -29.11 52.03 -24.04
C TYR A 21 -29.37 52.32 -22.56
N PHE A 22 -29.18 53.57 -22.17
CA PHE A 22 -29.59 54.12 -20.88
C PHE A 22 -30.59 55.24 -21.14
N SER A 23 -31.81 55.10 -20.61
CA SER A 23 -32.87 56.10 -20.79
C SER A 23 -33.02 57.00 -19.56
N ASN A 24 -33.71 58.13 -19.74
CA ASN A 24 -34.05 59.08 -18.68
C ASN A 24 -32.82 59.62 -17.92
N LEU A 25 -31.73 59.90 -18.66
CA LEU A 25 -30.53 60.53 -18.10
C LEU A 25 -30.76 62.03 -17.92
N ASN A 26 -30.33 62.57 -16.77
CA ASN A 26 -30.24 64.01 -16.58
C ASN A 26 -29.13 64.59 -17.48
N PRO A 27 -29.18 65.88 -17.84
CA PRO A 27 -28.06 66.54 -18.50
C PRO A 27 -26.78 66.43 -17.66
N GLY A 28 -25.65 66.14 -18.29
CA GLY A 28 -24.37 65.94 -17.61
C GLY A 28 -23.32 65.25 -18.48
N ASP A 29 -22.15 65.00 -17.89
CA ASP A 29 -21.01 64.36 -18.55
C ASP A 29 -20.89 62.90 -18.16
N TYR A 30 -20.90 62.02 -19.17
CA TYR A 30 -20.96 60.57 -18.99
C TYR A 30 -19.89 59.85 -19.80
N LYS A 31 -19.59 58.62 -19.37
CA LYS A 31 -18.81 57.63 -20.13
C LYS A 31 -19.36 56.22 -19.91
N VAL A 32 -19.19 55.34 -20.88
CA VAL A 32 -19.65 53.95 -20.81
C VAL A 32 -18.46 53.04 -20.56
N LYS A 33 -18.64 52.03 -19.70
CA LYS A 33 -17.68 50.95 -19.52
C LYS A 33 -18.29 49.66 -20.05
N PHE A 34 -17.57 49.02 -20.96
CA PHE A 34 -17.91 47.70 -21.48
C PHE A 34 -17.07 46.63 -20.77
N TYR A 35 -17.61 45.42 -20.76
CA TYR A 35 -16.93 44.22 -20.29
C TYR A 35 -17.02 43.16 -21.38
N THR A 36 -15.92 42.47 -21.67
CA THR A 36 -15.92 41.37 -22.62
C THR A 36 -16.27 40.05 -21.94
N PRO A 37 -16.92 39.11 -22.64
CA PRO A 37 -16.99 37.72 -22.20
C PRO A 37 -15.58 37.11 -22.08
N THR A 38 -15.44 36.08 -21.26
CA THR A 38 -14.19 35.30 -21.19
C THR A 38 -13.80 34.78 -22.58
N GLY A 39 -12.54 34.98 -22.98
CA GLY A 39 -12.03 34.61 -24.30
C GLY A 39 -12.17 35.68 -25.39
N TYR A 40 -12.66 36.88 -25.06
CA TYR A 40 -12.77 38.00 -25.99
C TYR A 40 -11.96 39.22 -25.54
N GLY A 41 -11.41 39.94 -26.51
CA GLY A 41 -10.76 41.24 -26.34
C GLY A 41 -11.51 42.35 -27.09
N PHE A 42 -11.23 43.61 -26.74
CA PHE A 42 -11.75 44.76 -27.48
C PHE A 42 -10.93 45.01 -28.75
N THR A 43 -11.60 45.38 -29.84
CA THR A 43 -10.92 45.87 -31.04
C THR A 43 -10.19 47.19 -30.76
N LYS A 44 -9.36 47.63 -31.71
CA LYS A 44 -8.73 48.96 -31.62
C LYS A 44 -9.79 50.05 -31.64
N LYS A 45 -9.55 51.10 -30.85
CA LYS A 45 -10.39 52.31 -30.75
C LYS A 45 -10.33 53.13 -32.05
N ASP A 46 -11.43 53.74 -32.43
CA ASP A 46 -11.61 54.73 -33.50
C ASP A 46 -10.97 54.30 -34.84
N GLN A 47 -11.33 53.11 -35.34
CA GLN A 47 -10.78 52.57 -36.59
C GLN A 47 -11.69 52.81 -37.80
N GLY A 48 -11.10 53.33 -38.87
CA GLY A 48 -11.82 53.67 -40.11
C GLY A 48 -12.13 55.16 -40.19
N SER A 49 -12.98 55.54 -41.13
CA SER A 49 -13.37 56.95 -41.36
C SER A 49 -14.82 57.26 -40.94
N ASN A 50 -15.55 56.30 -40.38
CA ASN A 50 -16.95 56.44 -40.00
C ASN A 50 -17.14 56.13 -38.52
N ASP A 51 -17.28 57.18 -37.72
CA ASP A 51 -17.48 57.19 -36.26
C ASP A 51 -18.79 56.52 -35.81
N GLU A 52 -19.76 56.36 -36.72
CA GLU A 52 -21.07 55.75 -36.38
C GLU A 52 -21.05 54.21 -36.40
N VAL A 53 -19.92 53.59 -36.75
CA VAL A 53 -19.81 52.12 -36.89
C VAL A 53 -18.49 51.56 -36.38
N ASP A 54 -17.61 52.39 -35.83
CA ASP A 54 -16.35 51.95 -35.28
C ASP A 54 -16.50 51.55 -33.80
N SER A 55 -15.40 51.56 -33.04
CA SER A 55 -15.40 51.18 -31.63
C SER A 55 -14.80 52.32 -30.84
N ASP A 56 -15.57 52.90 -29.91
CA ASP A 56 -15.15 54.03 -29.09
C ASP A 56 -14.34 53.63 -27.85
N VAL A 57 -14.36 52.34 -27.54
CA VAL A 57 -13.80 51.79 -26.32
C VAL A 57 -12.27 51.77 -26.37
N ASP A 58 -11.63 52.35 -25.36
CA ASP A 58 -10.21 52.13 -25.09
C ASP A 58 -10.00 50.65 -24.71
N PRO A 59 -9.22 49.88 -25.50
CA PRO A 59 -9.09 48.44 -25.32
C PRO A 59 -8.41 48.04 -24.00
N ASN A 60 -7.67 48.94 -23.35
CA ASN A 60 -7.00 48.64 -22.08
C ASN A 60 -7.90 48.87 -20.87
N THR A 61 -8.83 49.83 -20.96
CA THR A 61 -9.65 50.25 -19.82
C THR A 61 -11.11 49.81 -19.92
N GLY A 62 -11.57 49.50 -21.14
CA GLY A 62 -12.96 49.20 -21.44
C GLY A 62 -13.87 50.43 -21.41
N PHE A 63 -13.32 51.63 -21.27
CA PHE A 63 -14.09 52.88 -21.21
C PHE A 63 -14.14 53.60 -22.56
N THR A 64 -15.27 54.23 -22.84
CA THR A 64 -15.36 55.30 -23.84
C THR A 64 -14.77 56.60 -23.31
N THR A 65 -14.58 57.58 -24.20
CA THR A 65 -14.30 58.96 -23.78
C THR A 65 -15.54 59.60 -23.14
N CYS A 66 -15.33 60.76 -22.50
CA CYS A 66 -16.40 61.53 -21.88
C CYS A 66 -17.25 62.28 -22.92
N VAL A 67 -18.56 62.24 -22.73
CA VAL A 67 -19.54 62.94 -23.56
C VAL A 67 -20.51 63.76 -22.72
N THR A 68 -20.77 64.99 -23.17
CA THR A 68 -21.81 65.84 -22.58
C THR A 68 -23.16 65.56 -23.23
N LEU A 69 -24.14 65.18 -22.41
CA LEU A 69 -25.55 65.07 -22.80
C LEU A 69 -26.32 66.32 -22.32
N THR A 70 -26.97 67.00 -23.27
CA THR A 70 -27.87 68.13 -22.99
C THR A 70 -29.32 67.67 -23.00
N SER A 71 -30.22 68.48 -22.43
CA SER A 71 -31.64 68.14 -22.33
C SER A 71 -32.25 67.85 -23.71
N GLY A 72 -32.90 66.69 -23.86
CA GLY A 72 -33.53 66.25 -25.10
C GLY A 72 -32.60 65.61 -26.14
N LYS A 73 -31.29 65.53 -25.90
CA LYS A 73 -30.32 64.88 -26.81
C LYS A 73 -30.34 63.36 -26.64
N ASN A 74 -30.40 62.65 -27.77
CA ASN A 74 -30.09 61.22 -27.85
C ASN A 74 -28.71 61.04 -28.51
N ASP A 75 -27.89 60.14 -27.95
CA ASP A 75 -26.54 59.85 -28.42
C ASP A 75 -26.36 58.32 -28.39
N LEU A 76 -26.36 57.70 -29.57
CA LEU A 76 -26.45 56.24 -29.74
C LEU A 76 -25.24 55.63 -30.46
N LYS A 77 -24.17 56.40 -30.66
CA LYS A 77 -23.01 55.99 -31.45
C LYS A 77 -21.91 55.28 -30.65
N TRP A 78 -22.09 55.13 -29.34
CA TRP A 78 -21.06 54.59 -28.45
C TRP A 78 -20.99 53.07 -28.56
N ASP A 79 -20.07 52.57 -29.39
CA ASP A 79 -19.99 51.17 -29.75
C ASP A 79 -18.72 50.49 -29.25
N ALA A 80 -18.80 49.17 -29.06
CA ALA A 80 -17.70 48.35 -28.57
C ALA A 80 -17.50 47.14 -29.49
N GLY A 81 -16.48 47.22 -30.33
CA GLY A 81 -16.04 46.06 -31.11
C GLY A 81 -15.32 45.06 -30.22
N ILE A 82 -15.66 43.77 -30.36
CA ILE A 82 -14.97 42.67 -29.67
C ILE A 82 -14.53 41.60 -30.67
N TYR A 83 -13.46 40.88 -30.35
CA TYR A 83 -12.95 39.78 -31.16
C TYR A 83 -12.53 38.60 -30.28
N CYS A 84 -12.58 37.39 -30.86
CA CYS A 84 -12.12 36.17 -30.18
C CYS A 84 -10.60 36.22 -30.00
N LEU A 85 -10.13 36.01 -28.77
CA LEU A 85 -8.70 35.87 -28.50
C LEU A 85 -8.19 34.53 -29.08
N PRO A 86 -6.98 34.51 -29.66
CA PRO A 86 -6.39 33.27 -30.12
C PRO A 86 -6.19 32.31 -28.94
N LEU A 87 -6.42 31.02 -29.19
CA LEU A 87 -6.23 30.00 -28.18
C LEU A 87 -4.75 29.61 -28.07
N SER A 88 -4.36 29.27 -26.86
CA SER A 88 -2.99 28.95 -26.49
C SER A 88 -2.75 27.43 -26.44
N LYS A 89 -1.48 27.05 -26.39
CA LYS A 89 -1.00 25.67 -26.34
C LYS A 89 0.07 25.54 -25.26
N LEU A 90 0.00 24.44 -24.50
CA LEU A 90 0.97 24.07 -23.47
C LEU A 90 1.48 22.64 -23.72
N GLY A 91 2.75 22.34 -23.47
CA GLY A 91 3.24 20.97 -23.42
C GLY A 91 4.75 20.85 -23.42
N ASP A 92 5.21 19.65 -23.77
CA ASP A 92 6.34 19.35 -24.65
C ASP A 92 6.72 17.88 -24.49
N LYS A 93 7.50 17.45 -23.50
CA LYS A 93 8.08 16.08 -23.44
C LYS A 93 8.16 15.47 -22.04
N VAL A 94 8.04 14.14 -21.99
CA VAL A 94 8.50 13.30 -20.87
C VAL A 94 9.58 12.37 -21.40
N TRP A 95 10.73 12.31 -20.72
CA TRP A 95 11.89 11.54 -21.17
C TRP A 95 12.52 10.70 -20.08
N VAL A 96 13.29 9.69 -20.50
CA VAL A 96 14.08 8.85 -19.60
C VAL A 96 15.44 9.51 -19.36
N ASP A 97 15.54 10.20 -18.24
CA ASP A 97 16.79 10.75 -17.70
C ASP A 97 17.64 9.58 -17.18
N THR A 98 18.68 9.24 -17.93
CA THR A 98 19.46 8.01 -17.72
C THR A 98 20.55 8.23 -16.68
N ASP A 99 21.13 9.43 -16.59
CA ASP A 99 22.22 9.76 -15.68
C ASP A 99 21.78 10.56 -14.45
N LYS A 100 20.49 10.95 -14.40
CA LYS A 100 19.81 11.62 -13.28
C LYS A 100 20.30 13.04 -13.06
N ASP A 101 20.79 13.70 -14.10
CA ASP A 101 21.30 15.06 -14.00
C ASP A 101 20.17 16.11 -14.02
N GLY A 102 19.00 15.78 -14.56
CA GLY A 102 17.83 16.63 -14.70
C GLY A 102 17.75 17.42 -16.01
N ILE A 103 18.65 17.15 -16.95
CA ILE A 103 18.78 17.79 -18.25
C ILE A 103 18.38 16.79 -19.33
N GLN A 104 17.77 17.28 -20.40
CA GLN A 104 17.38 16.46 -21.53
C GLN A 104 18.56 16.31 -22.51
N ASP A 105 19.22 15.17 -22.44
CA ASP A 105 20.36 14.87 -23.32
C ASP A 105 19.94 14.30 -24.68
N TYR A 106 20.83 14.47 -25.69
CA TYR A 106 20.56 14.03 -27.07
C TYR A 106 20.24 12.52 -27.19
N ASN A 107 20.81 11.69 -26.31
CA ASN A 107 20.63 10.23 -26.33
C ASN A 107 19.44 9.75 -25.50
N GLU A 108 18.70 10.66 -24.87
CA GLU A 108 17.64 10.30 -23.94
C GLU A 108 16.29 10.21 -24.64
N SER A 109 15.67 9.05 -24.49
CA SER A 109 14.46 8.71 -25.21
C SER A 109 13.22 9.26 -24.52
N GLY A 110 12.27 9.76 -25.31
CA GLY A 110 10.93 10.03 -24.82
C GLY A 110 10.20 8.75 -24.40
N ILE A 111 9.21 8.87 -23.50
CA ILE A 111 8.44 7.72 -23.01
C ILE A 111 6.95 7.84 -23.35
N LYS A 112 6.39 6.80 -23.96
CA LYS A 112 4.98 6.72 -24.36
C LYS A 112 4.04 6.40 -23.21
N ASN A 113 2.80 6.85 -23.33
CA ASN A 113 1.66 6.51 -22.46
C ASN A 113 1.84 6.96 -21.00
N ILE A 114 2.66 7.98 -20.75
CA ILE A 114 2.69 8.66 -19.46
C ILE A 114 1.44 9.52 -19.35
N LYS A 115 0.68 9.32 -18.27
CA LYS A 115 -0.50 10.11 -17.97
C LYS A 115 -0.07 11.53 -17.59
N VAL A 116 -0.69 12.52 -18.22
CA VAL A 116 -0.46 13.94 -17.94
C VAL A 116 -1.79 14.64 -17.74
N GLU A 117 -1.92 15.43 -16.68
CA GLU A 117 -3.15 16.13 -16.32
C GLU A 117 -2.92 17.64 -16.25
N LEU A 118 -3.86 18.41 -16.79
CA LEU A 118 -3.88 19.87 -16.72
C LEU A 118 -4.83 20.31 -15.62
N TYR A 119 -4.34 21.16 -14.73
CA TYR A 119 -5.12 21.79 -13.66
C TYR A 119 -5.11 23.31 -13.85
N ASN A 120 -6.09 23.99 -13.27
CA ASN A 120 -5.91 25.39 -12.93
C ASN A 120 -5.09 25.52 -11.63
N CYS A 121 -4.62 26.73 -11.33
CA CYS A 121 -3.86 26.99 -10.09
C CYS A 121 -4.67 26.92 -8.78
N SER A 122 -5.98 26.63 -8.86
CA SER A 122 -6.86 26.34 -7.72
C SER A 122 -7.20 24.84 -7.59
N ASP A 123 -6.35 23.97 -8.14
CA ASP A 123 -6.45 22.50 -8.04
C ASP A 123 -7.68 21.87 -8.70
N LYS A 124 -8.34 22.58 -9.62
CA LYS A 124 -9.40 22.00 -10.46
C LYS A 124 -8.78 21.31 -11.68
N LEU A 125 -9.03 20.01 -11.81
CA LEU A 125 -8.71 19.26 -13.03
C LEU A 125 -9.49 19.81 -14.22
N LEU A 126 -8.79 20.10 -15.31
CA LEU A 126 -9.37 20.64 -16.55
C LEU A 126 -9.31 19.64 -17.70
N SER A 127 -8.22 18.88 -17.82
CA SER A 127 -8.01 17.95 -18.92
C SER A 127 -7.00 16.86 -18.57
N THR A 128 -7.02 15.77 -19.33
CA THR A 128 -6.07 14.66 -19.24
C THR A 128 -5.62 14.26 -20.63
N THR A 129 -4.34 13.99 -20.79
CA THR A 129 -3.73 13.47 -22.01
C THR A 129 -2.68 12.42 -21.69
N TYR A 130 -2.09 11.82 -22.71
CA TYR A 130 -1.01 10.85 -22.59
C TYR A 130 0.11 11.20 -23.56
N THR A 131 1.34 10.94 -23.16
CA THR A 131 2.50 11.13 -24.04
C THR A 131 2.48 10.17 -25.22
N ASP A 132 2.93 10.64 -26.38
CA ASP A 132 3.08 9.83 -27.58
C ASP A 132 4.37 9.00 -27.60
N TYR A 133 4.66 8.33 -28.73
CA TYR A 133 5.86 7.49 -28.87
C TYR A 133 7.17 8.22 -28.62
N TYR A 134 7.23 9.52 -28.87
CA TYR A 134 8.41 10.37 -28.67
C TYR A 134 8.39 11.07 -27.31
N GLY A 135 7.49 10.66 -26.41
CA GLY A 135 7.30 11.29 -25.12
C GLY A 135 6.56 12.62 -25.18
N LYS A 136 6.03 13.02 -26.34
CA LYS A 136 5.44 14.35 -26.49
C LYS A 136 4.01 14.40 -25.99
N TYR A 137 3.63 15.49 -25.32
CA TYR A 137 2.26 15.74 -24.87
C TYR A 137 1.88 17.19 -25.12
N TYR A 138 0.58 17.45 -25.36
CA TYR A 138 0.08 18.81 -25.55
C TYR A 138 -1.34 18.99 -25.04
N PHE A 139 -1.60 20.18 -24.49
CA PHE A 139 -2.93 20.73 -24.26
C PHE A 139 -3.15 21.87 -25.25
N ASN A 140 -4.08 21.69 -26.17
CA ASN A 140 -4.44 22.69 -27.17
C ASN A 140 -5.71 23.45 -26.75
N ASN A 141 -6.01 24.52 -27.46
CA ASN A 141 -7.27 25.26 -27.33
C ASN A 141 -7.48 25.86 -25.92
N LEU A 142 -6.40 26.31 -25.28
CA LEU A 142 -6.45 26.90 -23.94
C LEU A 142 -6.79 28.38 -24.02
N ALA A 143 -7.69 28.84 -23.15
CA ALA A 143 -7.87 30.27 -22.93
C ALA A 143 -6.63 30.86 -22.22
N ALA A 144 -6.50 32.18 -22.22
CA ALA A 144 -5.53 32.83 -21.34
C ALA A 144 -5.89 32.59 -19.87
N GLY A 145 -4.89 32.32 -19.03
CA GLY A 145 -5.10 32.03 -17.61
C GLY A 145 -3.91 31.32 -16.97
N ASP A 146 -4.10 30.92 -15.71
CA ASP A 146 -3.08 30.25 -14.90
C ASP A 146 -3.34 28.75 -14.79
N TYR A 147 -2.32 27.97 -15.15
CA TYR A 147 -2.38 26.52 -15.26
C TYR A 147 -1.24 25.86 -14.50
N LYS A 148 -1.37 24.57 -14.18
CA LYS A 148 -0.24 23.73 -13.78
C LYS A 148 -0.44 22.32 -14.31
N VAL A 149 0.66 21.62 -14.57
CA VAL A 149 0.64 20.28 -15.16
C VAL A 149 1.06 19.27 -14.11
N LYS A 150 0.38 18.12 -14.08
CA LYS A 150 0.73 16.98 -13.25
C LYS A 150 1.13 15.80 -14.11
N PHE A 151 2.28 15.22 -13.80
CA PHE A 151 2.81 14.03 -14.42
C PHE A 151 2.72 12.85 -13.46
N TYR A 152 2.68 11.64 -14.02
CA TYR A 152 2.66 10.40 -13.25
C TYR A 152 3.80 9.49 -13.70
N ALA A 153 4.87 9.42 -12.89
CA ALA A 153 5.95 8.48 -13.14
C ALA A 153 5.41 7.03 -13.09
N PRO A 154 5.77 6.17 -14.06
CA PRO A 154 5.34 4.78 -14.07
C PRO A 154 5.98 3.98 -12.93
N THR A 155 5.40 2.82 -12.60
CA THR A 155 5.97 1.93 -11.57
C THR A 155 7.42 1.56 -11.91
N GLY A 156 8.32 1.71 -10.94
CA GLY A 156 9.76 1.49 -11.12
C GLY A 156 10.55 2.74 -11.56
N TYR A 157 9.88 3.88 -11.72
CA TYR A 157 10.51 5.16 -12.07
C TYR A 157 10.26 6.22 -10.99
N GLY A 158 11.17 7.20 -10.92
CA GLY A 158 11.01 8.44 -10.15
C GLY A 158 11.26 9.65 -11.04
N PHE A 159 10.82 10.83 -10.62
CA PHE A 159 11.17 12.09 -11.27
C PHE A 159 12.60 12.51 -10.93
N THR A 160 13.29 13.07 -11.92
CA THR A 160 14.66 13.58 -11.76
C THR A 160 14.71 14.94 -11.03
N LYS A 161 15.87 15.60 -10.98
CA LYS A 161 16.04 16.92 -10.38
C LYS A 161 15.31 17.98 -11.20
N LYS A 162 14.66 18.90 -10.49
CA LYS A 162 13.90 20.02 -11.05
C LYS A 162 14.81 21.21 -11.39
N ASP A 163 14.51 21.96 -12.45
CA ASP A 163 15.10 23.24 -12.85
C ASP A 163 16.65 23.19 -12.92
N GLN A 164 17.21 22.35 -13.80
CA GLN A 164 18.65 22.10 -13.87
C GLN A 164 19.29 22.75 -15.10
N GLY A 165 20.57 23.14 -14.97
CA GLY A 165 21.27 23.85 -16.04
C GLY A 165 20.81 25.31 -16.20
N SER A 166 20.99 25.85 -17.40
CA SER A 166 20.65 27.27 -17.71
C SER A 166 19.65 27.42 -18.86
N ASN A 167 19.25 26.30 -19.47
CA ASN A 167 18.33 26.29 -20.60
C ASN A 167 17.05 25.57 -20.21
N ASP A 168 16.02 26.39 -19.95
CA ASP A 168 14.68 26.03 -19.52
C ASP A 168 13.88 25.23 -20.58
N GLU A 169 14.39 25.10 -21.82
CA GLU A 169 13.77 24.30 -22.87
C GLU A 169 14.23 22.83 -22.86
N VAL A 170 15.18 22.48 -21.98
CA VAL A 170 15.82 21.14 -21.95
C VAL A 170 16.10 20.66 -20.53
N ASP A 171 15.30 21.08 -19.55
CA ASP A 171 15.38 20.61 -18.17
C ASP A 171 14.02 20.13 -17.67
N SER A 172 13.95 19.62 -16.44
CA SER A 172 12.72 19.07 -15.87
C SER A 172 12.05 20.12 -14.97
N ASP A 173 10.80 20.47 -15.23
CA ASP A 173 10.05 21.45 -14.42
C ASP A 173 9.30 20.84 -13.24
N VAL A 174 9.29 19.52 -13.16
CA VAL A 174 8.43 18.77 -12.26
C VAL A 174 9.02 18.69 -10.86
N ASP A 175 8.23 19.08 -9.85
CA ASP A 175 8.53 18.81 -8.45
C ASP A 175 8.63 17.28 -8.23
N PRO A 176 9.79 16.74 -7.77
CA PRO A 176 10.01 15.31 -7.76
C PRO A 176 9.15 14.54 -6.76
N THR A 177 8.56 15.23 -5.79
CA THR A 177 7.72 14.64 -4.74
C THR A 177 6.26 14.62 -5.16
N THR A 178 5.78 15.69 -5.78
CA THR A 178 4.36 15.88 -6.07
C THR A 178 3.98 15.56 -7.51
N GLY A 179 4.94 15.57 -8.44
CA GLY A 179 4.71 15.39 -9.86
C GLY A 179 4.09 16.62 -10.54
N PHE A 180 4.02 17.77 -9.86
CA PHE A 180 3.47 19.01 -10.42
C PHE A 180 4.56 19.97 -10.93
N THR A 181 4.25 20.72 -11.97
CA THR A 181 4.95 21.96 -12.31
C THR A 181 4.58 23.08 -11.33
N THR A 182 5.31 24.19 -11.41
CA THR A 182 4.84 25.46 -10.84
C THR A 182 3.61 26.00 -11.60
N CYS A 183 3.02 27.08 -11.10
CA CYS A 183 1.92 27.77 -11.80
C CYS A 183 2.44 28.55 -13.01
N ILE A 184 1.76 28.35 -14.14
CA ILE A 184 2.11 28.80 -15.47
C ILE A 184 1.08 29.82 -15.92
N THR A 185 1.49 31.08 -16.09
CA THR A 185 0.63 32.12 -16.67
C THR A 185 0.72 32.08 -18.20
N LEU A 186 -0.38 31.67 -18.84
CA LEU A 186 -0.48 31.54 -20.29
C LEU A 186 -1.24 32.74 -20.86
N THR A 187 -0.57 33.56 -21.66
CA THR A 187 -1.21 34.67 -22.39
C THR A 187 -1.93 34.14 -23.65
N ALA A 188 -2.91 34.89 -24.16
CA ALA A 188 -3.67 34.49 -25.35
C ALA A 188 -2.76 34.25 -26.57
N GLY A 189 -3.01 33.16 -27.30
CA GLY A 189 -2.26 32.74 -28.49
C GLY A 189 -0.85 32.21 -28.23
N LYS A 190 -0.41 32.11 -26.97
CA LYS A 190 0.95 31.63 -26.64
C LYS A 190 1.05 30.12 -26.91
N THR A 191 2.14 29.71 -27.55
CA THR A 191 2.59 28.31 -27.58
C THR A 191 3.78 28.21 -26.63
N ASP A 192 3.60 27.49 -25.53
CA ASP A 192 4.59 27.33 -24.47
C ASP A 192 4.94 25.84 -24.35
N LEU A 193 6.12 25.48 -24.85
CA LEU A 193 6.58 24.10 -25.06
C LEU A 193 7.87 23.78 -24.28
N LYS A 194 7.99 24.34 -23.09
CA LYS A 194 9.17 24.20 -22.23
C LYS A 194 8.87 23.42 -20.94
N TRP A 195 7.71 22.78 -20.86
CA TRP A 195 7.22 22.16 -19.62
C TRP A 195 7.43 20.66 -19.67
N ASP A 196 8.62 20.21 -19.29
CA ASP A 196 9.05 18.84 -19.46
C ASP A 196 9.17 18.08 -18.13
N ALA A 197 9.15 16.75 -18.23
CA ALA A 197 9.34 15.86 -17.08
C ALA A 197 10.40 14.79 -17.35
N GLY A 198 11.53 14.88 -16.65
CA GLY A 198 12.55 13.84 -16.66
C GLY A 198 12.22 12.76 -15.64
N ILE A 199 12.29 11.49 -16.06
CA ILE A 199 12.11 10.34 -15.17
C ILE A 199 13.28 9.38 -15.28
N TYR A 200 13.67 8.75 -14.18
CA TYR A 200 14.77 7.79 -14.16
C TYR A 200 14.35 6.44 -13.55
N CYS A 201 15.02 5.37 -13.97
CA CYS A 201 14.83 4.04 -13.41
C CYS A 201 15.29 4.00 -11.95
N LEU A 202 14.38 3.67 -11.04
CA LEU A 202 14.73 3.42 -9.65
C LEU A 202 15.61 2.16 -9.58
N PRO A 203 16.64 2.16 -8.70
CA PRO A 203 17.45 0.96 -8.49
C PRO A 203 16.57 -0.20 -8.02
N THR A 204 16.89 -1.41 -8.47
CA THR A 204 16.17 -2.61 -8.05
C THR A 204 16.64 -3.09 -6.68
N SER A 205 15.74 -3.80 -6.00
CA SER A 205 15.91 -4.29 -4.64
C SER A 205 16.10 -5.80 -4.61
N LYS A 206 16.62 -6.30 -3.49
CA LYS A 206 16.81 -7.73 -3.20
C LYS A 206 16.14 -8.07 -1.87
N LEU A 207 15.53 -9.24 -1.81
CA LEU A 207 14.91 -9.80 -0.62
C LEU A 207 15.40 -11.23 -0.41
N GLY A 208 15.74 -11.61 0.81
CA GLY A 208 16.01 -13.01 1.15
C GLY A 208 16.53 -13.20 2.55
N ASP A 209 17.15 -14.36 2.74
CA ASP A 209 18.37 -14.61 3.50
C ASP A 209 18.45 -16.12 3.70
N LYS A 210 17.82 -16.72 4.72
CA LYS A 210 18.11 -18.10 5.13
C LYS A 210 16.92 -18.89 5.67
N VAL A 211 16.95 -20.20 5.42
CA VAL A 211 16.17 -21.20 6.15
C VAL A 211 17.12 -22.10 6.91
N TRP A 212 16.93 -22.26 8.22
CA TRP A 212 17.84 -23.02 9.08
C TRP A 212 17.12 -24.05 9.96
N LEU A 213 17.88 -25.07 10.37
CA LEU A 213 17.43 -26.09 11.30
C LEU A 213 17.71 -25.62 12.72
N ASP A 214 16.65 -25.13 13.36
CA ASP A 214 16.62 -24.75 14.76
C ASP A 214 16.62 -26.04 15.62
N LYS A 215 17.74 -26.29 16.28
CA LYS A 215 17.99 -27.55 17.00
C LYS A 215 17.48 -27.51 18.42
N ASP A 216 17.54 -26.36 19.08
CA ASP A 216 17.12 -26.20 20.46
C ASP A 216 15.71 -25.60 20.61
N LYS A 217 15.10 -25.23 19.48
CA LYS A 217 13.70 -24.79 19.31
C LYS A 217 13.46 -23.43 19.94
N ASP A 218 14.49 -22.60 20.06
CA ASP A 218 14.38 -21.30 20.71
C ASP A 218 13.80 -20.22 19.77
N GLY A 219 13.94 -20.40 18.45
CA GLY A 219 13.47 -19.50 17.40
C GLY A 219 14.53 -18.50 16.91
N ILE A 220 15.76 -18.65 17.35
CA ILE A 220 16.91 -17.78 17.07
C ILE A 220 17.93 -18.57 16.24
N GLN A 221 18.61 -17.89 15.33
CA GLN A 221 19.63 -18.47 14.50
C GLN A 221 20.96 -18.53 15.25
N ASP A 222 21.30 -19.72 15.74
CA ASP A 222 22.49 -19.94 16.56
C ASP A 222 23.70 -20.48 15.81
N SER A 223 24.87 -20.30 16.44
CA SER A 223 26.12 -20.89 15.94
C SER A 223 26.06 -22.41 16.04
N GLY A 224 26.18 -23.11 14.91
CA GLY A 224 26.10 -24.57 14.85
C GLY A 224 24.76 -25.11 14.34
N GLU A 225 23.82 -24.22 14.04
CA GLU A 225 22.56 -24.53 13.38
C GLU A 225 22.72 -24.49 11.85
N PRO A 226 22.57 -25.64 11.16
CA PRO A 226 22.82 -25.72 9.74
C PRO A 226 21.66 -25.12 8.94
N GLY A 227 21.98 -24.55 7.77
CA GLY A 227 20.97 -24.19 6.79
C GLY A 227 20.30 -25.43 6.17
N VAL A 228 19.08 -25.27 5.66
CA VAL A 228 18.29 -26.36 5.08
C VAL A 228 18.15 -26.17 3.58
N LYS A 229 18.64 -27.15 2.82
CA LYS A 229 18.65 -27.16 1.35
C LYS A 229 17.27 -27.49 0.75
N ASP A 230 17.02 -26.95 -0.45
CA ASP A 230 15.90 -27.27 -1.34
C ASP A 230 14.51 -26.99 -0.72
N VAL A 231 14.43 -26.10 0.27
CA VAL A 231 13.16 -25.55 0.77
C VAL A 231 12.60 -24.63 -0.29
N LYS A 232 11.36 -24.89 -0.72
CA LYS A 232 10.68 -24.06 -1.71
C LYS A 232 10.25 -22.74 -1.06
N VAL A 233 10.64 -21.63 -1.67
CA VAL A 233 10.31 -20.28 -1.20
C VAL A 233 9.60 -19.52 -2.32
N GLN A 234 8.49 -18.86 -2.01
CA GLN A 234 7.65 -18.19 -2.98
C GLN A 234 7.46 -16.72 -2.60
N LEU A 235 7.55 -15.81 -3.58
CA LEU A 235 7.28 -14.39 -3.42
C LEU A 235 5.88 -14.07 -3.92
N TYR A 236 5.14 -13.30 -3.14
CA TYR A 236 3.82 -12.80 -3.47
C TYR A 236 3.78 -11.27 -3.38
N SER A 237 2.89 -10.64 -4.15
CA SER A 237 2.48 -9.26 -3.88
C SER A 237 1.73 -9.18 -2.56
N SER A 238 1.62 -7.98 -1.98
CA SER A 238 0.78 -7.74 -0.79
C SER A 238 -0.69 -8.14 -0.98
N THR A 239 -1.19 -8.13 -2.22
CA THR A 239 -2.54 -8.53 -2.60
C THR A 239 -2.71 -10.05 -2.82
N GLY A 240 -1.64 -10.83 -2.68
CA GLY A 240 -1.66 -12.29 -2.76
C GLY A 240 -1.43 -12.87 -4.16
N THR A 241 -1.01 -12.07 -5.14
CA THR A 241 -0.61 -12.55 -6.47
C THR A 241 0.77 -13.20 -6.39
N HIS A 242 0.92 -14.42 -6.92
CA HIS A 242 2.21 -15.08 -7.02
C HIS A 242 3.13 -14.33 -8.00
N LEU A 243 4.36 -14.04 -7.59
CA LEU A 243 5.35 -13.32 -8.41
C LEU A 243 6.53 -14.20 -8.83
N ALA A 244 7.09 -14.98 -7.90
CA ALA A 244 8.27 -15.79 -8.17
C ALA A 244 8.39 -16.99 -7.22
N THR A 245 9.20 -17.97 -7.63
CA THR A 245 9.60 -19.12 -6.80
C THR A 245 11.11 -19.30 -6.88
N THR A 246 11.74 -19.60 -5.75
CA THR A 246 13.14 -20.01 -5.63
C THR A 246 13.27 -21.18 -4.66
N TYR A 247 14.48 -21.74 -4.52
CA TYR A 247 14.79 -22.80 -3.58
C TYR A 247 16.04 -22.44 -2.78
N THR A 248 16.07 -22.84 -1.52
CA THR A 248 17.24 -22.61 -0.67
C THR A 248 18.45 -23.41 -1.15
N SER A 249 19.62 -22.79 -1.08
CA SER A 249 20.91 -23.40 -1.39
C SER A 249 21.31 -24.46 -0.36
N TYR A 250 22.46 -25.12 -0.56
CA TYR A 250 23.01 -26.09 0.40
C TYR A 250 23.17 -25.50 1.81
N TYR A 251 23.46 -24.20 1.92
CA TYR A 251 23.64 -23.49 3.18
C TYR A 251 22.35 -22.82 3.68
N GLY A 252 21.19 -23.15 3.11
CA GLY A 252 19.90 -22.58 3.51
C GLY A 252 19.58 -21.23 2.88
N TYR A 253 20.52 -20.61 2.15
CA TYR A 253 20.28 -19.27 1.62
C TYR A 253 19.31 -19.23 0.44
N TYR A 254 18.45 -18.22 0.38
CA TYR A 254 17.59 -17.92 -0.77
C TYR A 254 17.62 -16.42 -1.10
N SER A 255 17.23 -16.05 -2.33
CA SER A 255 17.01 -14.65 -2.66
C SER A 255 16.09 -14.43 -3.86
N PHE A 256 15.40 -13.29 -3.83
CA PHE A 256 14.71 -12.66 -4.95
C PHE A 256 15.42 -11.35 -5.27
N SER A 257 15.88 -11.19 -6.51
CA SER A 257 16.55 -9.98 -6.98
C SER A 257 15.69 -9.26 -8.03
N ASN A 258 16.13 -8.06 -8.44
CA ASN A 258 15.44 -7.25 -9.45
C ASN A 258 14.00 -6.87 -9.06
N LEU A 259 13.77 -6.66 -7.77
CA LEU A 259 12.46 -6.24 -7.27
C LEU A 259 12.29 -4.73 -7.40
N THR A 260 11.12 -4.27 -7.82
CA THR A 260 10.76 -2.85 -7.73
C THR A 260 10.44 -2.49 -6.28
N ALA A 261 10.42 -1.19 -5.96
CA ALA A 261 9.85 -0.76 -4.69
C ALA A 261 8.38 -1.17 -4.59
N GLY A 262 7.95 -1.64 -3.42
CA GLY A 262 6.58 -2.11 -3.22
C GLY A 262 6.39 -2.96 -1.97
N SER A 263 5.20 -3.54 -1.84
CA SER A 263 4.84 -4.39 -0.72
C SER A 263 4.74 -5.85 -1.13
N TYR A 264 5.42 -6.72 -0.40
CA TYR A 264 5.60 -8.14 -0.70
C TYR A 264 5.28 -9.04 0.50
N LYS A 265 5.13 -10.34 0.25
CA LYS A 265 5.13 -11.39 1.27
C LYS A 265 5.95 -12.57 0.77
N VAL A 266 6.70 -13.20 1.65
CA VAL A 266 7.38 -14.46 1.36
C VAL A 266 6.60 -15.61 1.97
N LYS A 267 6.54 -16.74 1.26
CA LYS A 267 6.00 -18.00 1.77
C LYS A 267 7.06 -19.07 1.71
N PHE A 268 7.31 -19.70 2.85
CA PHE A 268 8.15 -20.87 2.98
C PHE A 268 7.29 -22.13 2.93
N ASN A 269 7.72 -23.14 2.17
CA ASN A 269 7.06 -24.44 2.08
C ASN A 269 7.99 -25.51 2.64
N LEU A 270 7.67 -25.98 3.84
CA LEU A 270 8.50 -26.98 4.53
C LEU A 270 8.44 -28.36 3.86
N PRO A 271 9.56 -29.10 3.85
CA PRO A 271 9.55 -30.52 3.56
C PRO A 271 8.74 -31.32 4.59
N ALA A 272 8.31 -32.52 4.20
CA ALA A 272 7.67 -33.45 5.13
C ALA A 272 8.60 -33.76 6.32
N GLY A 273 8.03 -33.87 7.52
CA GLY A 273 8.79 -34.13 8.74
C GLY A 273 9.33 -32.89 9.46
N TYR A 274 9.09 -31.68 8.94
CA TYR A 274 9.48 -30.42 9.61
C TYR A 274 8.28 -29.56 10.00
N ALA A 275 8.50 -28.69 10.96
CA ALA A 275 7.59 -27.63 11.36
C ALA A 275 8.37 -26.31 11.54
N PHE A 276 7.68 -25.18 11.46
CA PHE A 276 8.30 -23.88 11.76
C PHE A 276 8.58 -23.75 13.26
N THR A 277 9.67 -23.08 13.61
CA THR A 277 10.01 -22.73 15.00
C THR A 277 9.19 -21.52 15.49
N LYS A 278 9.51 -20.97 16.66
CA LYS A 278 8.87 -19.75 17.19
C LYS A 278 9.22 -18.54 16.33
N VAL A 279 8.24 -17.69 16.09
CA VAL A 279 8.36 -16.46 15.29
C VAL A 279 8.81 -15.29 16.18
N ASP A 280 9.55 -14.32 15.64
CA ASP A 280 9.90 -13.04 16.27
C ASP A 280 10.56 -13.18 17.67
N GLN A 281 11.66 -13.93 17.78
CA GLN A 281 12.33 -14.22 19.06
C GLN A 281 13.64 -13.45 19.23
N GLY A 282 14.01 -13.14 20.48
CA GLY A 282 15.23 -12.39 20.77
C GLY A 282 15.10 -10.90 20.46
N THR A 283 16.22 -10.25 20.08
CA THR A 283 16.28 -8.79 19.85
C THR A 283 16.87 -8.40 18.49
N SER A 284 17.21 -9.38 17.64
CA SER A 284 17.84 -9.16 16.32
C SER A 284 16.94 -9.79 15.28
N ASP A 285 16.35 -8.94 14.46
CA ASP A 285 15.45 -9.28 13.36
C ASP A 285 16.21 -10.01 12.22
N GLU A 286 17.53 -9.88 12.16
CA GLU A 286 18.39 -10.59 11.22
C GLU A 286 18.72 -12.04 11.65
N LYS A 287 18.18 -12.48 12.78
CA LYS A 287 18.51 -13.78 13.39
C LYS A 287 17.31 -14.50 13.97
N ASP A 288 16.10 -14.00 13.80
CA ASP A 288 14.91 -14.70 14.23
C ASP A 288 14.14 -15.25 13.03
N SER A 289 13.03 -15.92 13.31
CA SER A 289 12.20 -16.53 12.27
C SER A 289 11.01 -15.62 12.01
N ASP A 290 10.75 -15.26 10.76
CA ASP A 290 9.58 -14.46 10.36
C ASP A 290 8.41 -15.32 9.87
N ALA A 291 8.68 -16.60 9.61
CA ALA A 291 7.69 -17.49 9.06
C ALA A 291 6.58 -17.81 10.08
N ASN A 292 5.35 -17.40 9.76
CA ASN A 292 4.18 -17.75 10.56
C ASN A 292 4.07 -19.28 10.72
N GLN A 293 3.91 -19.75 11.96
CA GLN A 293 4.02 -21.16 12.30
C GLN A 293 2.99 -22.09 11.64
N GLU A 294 1.85 -21.55 11.21
CA GLU A 294 0.76 -22.31 10.60
C GLU A 294 0.78 -22.23 9.08
N THR A 295 1.09 -21.04 8.55
CA THR A 295 0.90 -20.73 7.13
C THR A 295 2.20 -20.65 6.34
N GLY A 296 3.33 -20.43 7.02
CA GLY A 296 4.65 -20.21 6.44
C GLY A 296 4.82 -18.86 5.75
N TYR A 297 3.86 -17.94 5.88
CA TYR A 297 4.00 -16.59 5.35
C TYR A 297 4.73 -15.67 6.34
N THR A 298 5.51 -14.75 5.81
CA THR A 298 5.96 -13.55 6.55
C THR A 298 4.80 -12.56 6.72
N VAL A 299 5.02 -11.55 7.56
CA VAL A 299 4.24 -10.31 7.51
C VAL A 299 4.44 -9.57 6.17
N THR A 300 3.70 -8.48 5.94
CA THR A 300 3.89 -7.65 4.75
C THR A 300 5.22 -6.90 4.82
N ILE A 301 6.05 -7.08 3.81
CA ILE A 301 7.39 -6.52 3.66
C ILE A 301 7.28 -5.28 2.77
N ASN A 302 7.60 -4.10 3.29
CA ASN A 302 7.65 -2.87 2.51
C ASN A 302 9.08 -2.62 2.05
N LEU A 303 9.35 -2.91 0.78
CA LEU A 303 10.67 -2.84 0.19
C LEU A 303 10.83 -1.51 -0.56
N ALA A 304 11.73 -0.64 -0.08
CA ALA A 304 12.09 0.58 -0.81
C ALA A 304 13.01 0.27 -2.00
N ALA A 305 13.14 1.19 -2.96
CA ALA A 305 13.99 1.03 -4.13
C ALA A 305 15.47 0.93 -3.74
N GLY A 306 16.22 0.04 -4.41
CA GLY A 306 17.66 -0.14 -4.19
C GLY A 306 18.05 -0.82 -2.88
N VAL A 307 17.09 -1.29 -2.09
CA VAL A 307 17.36 -1.91 -0.78
C VAL A 307 17.69 -3.39 -0.94
N THR A 308 18.71 -3.84 -0.21
CA THR A 308 18.97 -5.27 0.02
C THR A 308 18.47 -5.61 1.42
N ASP A 309 17.33 -6.28 1.49
CA ASP A 309 16.68 -6.67 2.74
C ASP A 309 16.89 -8.18 2.96
N LEU A 310 17.76 -8.52 3.92
CA LEU A 310 18.24 -9.87 4.20
C LEU A 310 17.90 -10.33 5.62
N LYS A 311 16.76 -9.91 6.14
CA LYS A 311 16.31 -10.25 7.49
C LYS A 311 15.07 -11.15 7.51
N TRP A 312 14.70 -11.71 6.36
CA TRP A 312 13.47 -12.49 6.23
C TRP A 312 13.83 -13.97 6.23
N ASP A 313 13.84 -14.58 7.41
CA ASP A 313 14.30 -15.94 7.60
C ASP A 313 13.17 -16.89 8.03
N ALA A 314 13.44 -18.19 7.93
CA ALA A 314 12.57 -19.23 8.49
C ALA A 314 13.35 -20.28 9.27
N GLY A 315 13.11 -20.33 10.57
CA GLY A 315 13.63 -21.39 11.43
C GLY A 315 12.69 -22.59 11.38
N ILE A 316 13.28 -23.79 11.29
CA ILE A 316 12.51 -25.03 11.20
C ILE A 316 13.03 -26.04 12.20
N VAL A 317 12.12 -26.82 12.78
CA VAL A 317 12.43 -27.90 13.72
C VAL A 317 12.02 -29.22 13.10
N SER A 318 12.80 -30.27 13.34
CA SER A 318 12.35 -31.64 13.03
C SER A 318 11.14 -31.97 13.89
N LYS A 319 10.07 -32.51 13.28
CA LYS A 319 8.96 -33.09 14.03
C LYS A 319 9.51 -34.24 14.85
N SER A 320 9.71 -34.00 16.15
CA SER A 320 10.20 -35.03 17.06
C SER A 320 9.14 -36.11 17.22
N SER A 321 9.55 -37.37 17.17
CA SER A 321 8.70 -38.54 17.40
C SER A 321 7.98 -38.43 18.73
N CYS A 322 6.73 -38.88 18.78
CA CYS A 322 6.00 -38.98 20.03
C CYS A 322 6.43 -40.24 20.78
N PHE A 323 6.46 -40.14 22.11
CA PHE A 323 6.53 -41.31 22.95
C PHE A 323 5.12 -41.84 23.22
N SER A 324 5.00 -43.17 23.19
CA SER A 324 3.73 -43.83 23.47
C SER A 324 3.30 -43.62 24.92
N PRO A 325 2.01 -43.78 25.25
CA PRO A 325 1.55 -43.77 26.63
C PRO A 325 2.30 -44.79 27.52
N GLY A 326 2.77 -45.90 26.94
CA GLY A 326 3.55 -46.91 27.66
C GLY A 326 4.92 -46.41 28.11
N TYR A 327 5.63 -45.65 27.26
CA TYR A 327 6.91 -45.05 27.63
C TYR A 327 6.76 -44.12 28.83
N TRP A 328 5.78 -43.21 28.77
CA TRP A 328 5.55 -42.22 29.82
C TRP A 328 5.21 -42.88 31.16
N LYS A 329 4.40 -43.96 31.15
CA LYS A 329 4.08 -44.72 32.36
C LYS A 329 5.32 -45.33 33.01
N THR A 330 6.27 -45.83 32.22
CA THR A 330 7.44 -46.52 32.76
C THR A 330 8.59 -45.60 33.16
N HIS A 331 8.74 -44.43 32.54
CA HIS A 331 9.82 -43.46 32.78
C HIS A 331 9.36 -42.31 33.69
N SER A 332 8.78 -42.65 34.84
CA SER A 332 8.31 -41.71 35.87
C SER A 332 9.00 -42.00 37.20
N LYS A 333 8.89 -41.10 38.19
CA LYS A 333 9.40 -41.30 39.57
C LYS A 333 9.00 -42.63 40.21
N TYR A 334 7.86 -43.19 39.82
CA TYR A 334 7.31 -44.44 40.35
C TYR A 334 7.36 -45.60 39.35
N GLY A 335 7.87 -45.35 38.14
CA GLY A 335 7.96 -46.32 37.07
C GLY A 335 9.18 -47.24 37.22
N PRO A 336 9.15 -48.43 36.62
CA PRO A 336 10.24 -49.39 36.72
C PRO A 336 11.42 -49.10 35.77
N ALA A 337 11.26 -48.20 34.79
CA ALA A 337 12.29 -47.96 33.79
C ALA A 337 13.22 -46.81 34.20
N ASN A 338 14.51 -46.99 33.89
CA ASN A 338 15.55 -45.97 34.04
C ASN A 338 16.12 -45.61 32.66
N PRO A 339 16.49 -44.33 32.43
CA PRO A 339 16.43 -43.23 33.40
C PRO A 339 15.02 -42.65 33.57
N TYR A 340 14.79 -41.98 34.69
CA TYR A 340 13.65 -41.09 34.89
C TYR A 340 13.62 -40.00 33.81
N ASP A 341 12.45 -39.72 33.22
CA ASP A 341 12.28 -38.60 32.30
C ASP A 341 11.86 -37.31 33.05
N PRO A 342 12.69 -36.26 33.06
CA PRO A 342 12.41 -35.03 33.80
C PRO A 342 11.22 -34.24 33.24
N THR A 343 10.68 -34.59 32.07
CA THR A 343 9.51 -33.95 31.47
C THR A 343 8.30 -33.98 32.39
N TRP A 344 8.19 -35.00 33.23
CA TRP A 344 7.14 -35.10 34.24
C TRP A 344 7.08 -33.91 35.20
N SER A 345 8.20 -33.24 35.47
CA SER A 345 8.24 -32.01 36.27
C SER A 345 7.42 -30.86 35.68
N LYS A 346 7.10 -30.90 34.38
CA LYS A 346 6.31 -29.88 33.69
C LYS A 346 4.78 -30.06 33.83
N CYS A 347 4.30 -31.18 34.36
CA CYS A 347 2.86 -31.45 34.55
C CYS A 347 2.19 -30.63 35.68
N GLY A 348 2.96 -29.82 36.40
CA GLY A 348 2.50 -28.94 37.47
C GLY A 348 3.58 -28.73 38.54
N THR A 349 3.28 -27.98 39.58
CA THR A 349 4.27 -27.63 40.64
C THR A 349 4.79 -28.84 41.44
N LYS A 350 4.15 -30.00 41.30
CA LYS A 350 4.53 -31.26 41.97
C LYS A 350 4.86 -32.39 40.98
N GLY A 351 5.08 -32.08 39.70
CA GLY A 351 5.32 -33.08 38.66
C GLY A 351 4.23 -34.17 38.62
N GLU A 352 4.64 -35.43 38.73
CA GLU A 352 3.79 -36.63 38.79
C GLU A 352 2.74 -36.63 39.90
N ASP A 353 3.06 -35.96 41.01
CA ASP A 353 2.23 -35.89 42.21
C ASP A 353 1.19 -34.75 42.14
N THR A 354 1.22 -33.96 41.07
CA THR A 354 0.23 -32.90 40.82
C THR A 354 -1.17 -33.53 40.72
N PRO A 355 -2.20 -32.99 41.42
CA PRO A 355 -3.58 -33.45 41.26
C PRO A 355 -4.05 -33.38 39.80
N PHE A 356 -4.59 -34.47 39.27
CA PHE A 356 -5.15 -34.52 37.93
C PHE A 356 -6.63 -34.12 37.95
N PHE A 357 -6.86 -32.81 37.83
CA PHE A 357 -8.21 -32.22 37.74
C PHE A 357 -9.19 -32.79 38.78
N LYS A 358 -10.44 -33.09 38.39
CA LYS A 358 -11.52 -33.52 39.29
C LYS A 358 -11.55 -35.02 39.61
N CYS A 359 -10.52 -35.79 39.28
CA CYS A 359 -10.53 -37.24 39.52
C CYS A 359 -10.05 -37.66 40.92
N GLY A 360 -9.52 -36.73 41.72
CA GLY A 360 -8.99 -37.02 43.06
C GLY A 360 -7.67 -37.80 43.08
N ASN A 361 -7.14 -38.18 41.92
CA ASN A 361 -5.83 -38.82 41.78
C ASN A 361 -4.77 -37.80 41.36
N SER A 362 -3.50 -38.09 41.64
CA SER A 362 -2.39 -37.39 41.00
C SER A 362 -2.29 -37.74 39.52
N TRP A 363 -1.50 -36.99 38.77
CA TRP A 363 -1.18 -37.31 37.38
C TRP A 363 -0.73 -38.76 37.22
N TYR A 364 0.26 -39.20 38.01
CA TYR A 364 0.72 -40.58 37.94
C TYR A 364 -0.39 -41.60 38.26
N LYS A 365 -1.13 -41.40 39.34
CA LYS A 365 -2.20 -42.33 39.74
C LYS A 365 -3.32 -42.40 38.72
N ALA A 366 -3.73 -41.27 38.15
CA ALA A 366 -4.76 -41.23 37.11
C ALA A 366 -4.31 -41.90 35.82
N PHE A 367 -3.03 -41.78 35.44
CA PHE A 367 -2.49 -42.42 34.25
C PHE A 367 -2.38 -43.96 34.37
N HIS A 368 -2.43 -44.47 35.59
CA HIS A 368 -2.41 -45.91 35.91
C HIS A 368 -3.78 -46.46 36.31
N GLN A 369 -4.84 -45.65 36.25
CA GLN A 369 -6.19 -46.15 36.53
C GLN A 369 -6.67 -47.13 35.46
N SER A 370 -7.45 -48.12 35.90
CA SER A 370 -8.11 -49.04 34.98
C SER A 370 -9.11 -48.27 34.10
N VAL A 371 -9.09 -48.55 32.80
CA VAL A 371 -9.95 -47.86 31.85
C VAL A 371 -11.34 -48.45 31.73
N GLU A 372 -11.64 -49.66 32.25
CA GLU A 372 -12.94 -50.38 32.37
C GLU A 372 -14.20 -49.70 31.77
N GLY A 373 -14.19 -49.36 30.46
CA GLY A 373 -15.24 -48.58 29.80
C GLY A 373 -15.44 -47.14 30.33
N ASN A 374 -14.63 -46.65 31.26
CA ASN A 374 -14.68 -45.28 31.75
C ASN A 374 -13.97 -44.34 30.77
N HIS A 375 -14.78 -43.62 29.99
CA HIS A 375 -14.33 -42.70 28.95
C HIS A 375 -13.48 -41.54 29.51
N TYR A 376 -13.60 -41.23 30.81
CA TYR A 376 -12.70 -40.30 31.49
C TYR A 376 -11.26 -40.79 31.44
N TYR A 377 -11.00 -42.04 31.85
CA TYR A 377 -9.64 -42.58 31.92
C TYR A 377 -9.10 -42.96 30.53
N ILE A 378 -9.97 -43.34 29.60
CA ILE A 378 -9.60 -43.51 28.18
C ILE A 378 -9.05 -42.18 27.63
N LEU A 379 -9.76 -41.08 27.84
CA LEU A 379 -9.29 -39.76 27.42
C LEU A 379 -8.07 -39.30 28.22
N ALA A 380 -8.06 -39.50 29.54
CA ALA A 380 -6.96 -39.08 30.41
C ALA A 380 -5.63 -39.69 29.98
N HIS A 381 -5.60 -41.00 29.67
CA HIS A 381 -4.37 -41.66 29.25
C HIS A 381 -3.79 -41.03 27.98
N GLN A 382 -4.63 -40.72 27.00
CA GLN A 382 -4.18 -40.14 25.73
C GLN A 382 -3.82 -38.66 25.86
N TYR A 383 -4.59 -37.91 26.66
CA TYR A 383 -4.27 -36.52 27.01
C TYR A 383 -2.93 -36.41 27.74
N MET A 384 -2.68 -37.27 28.73
CA MET A 384 -1.47 -37.21 29.54
C MET A 384 -0.22 -37.50 28.71
N ALA A 385 -0.28 -38.53 27.87
CA ALA A 385 0.78 -38.81 26.90
C ALA A 385 0.98 -37.64 25.93
N ALA A 386 -0.09 -37.08 25.37
CA ALA A 386 0.00 -35.98 24.42
C ALA A 386 0.58 -34.71 25.06
N LYS A 387 0.22 -34.41 26.32
CA LYS A 387 0.81 -33.29 27.07
C LYS A 387 2.28 -33.52 27.43
N LEU A 388 2.64 -34.73 27.83
CA LEU A 388 4.05 -35.06 28.08
C LEU A 388 4.86 -34.98 26.78
N ASN A 389 4.34 -35.48 25.66
CA ASN A 389 4.93 -35.28 24.34
C ASN A 389 5.06 -33.79 23.99
N GLN A 390 4.04 -32.97 24.26
CA GLN A 390 4.13 -31.51 24.09
C GLN A 390 5.24 -30.90 24.96
N HIS A 391 5.35 -31.31 26.22
CA HIS A 391 6.38 -30.84 27.16
C HIS A 391 7.80 -31.32 26.84
N TRP A 392 7.92 -32.50 26.23
CA TRP A 392 9.13 -33.04 25.63
C TRP A 392 9.55 -32.26 24.38
N GLY A 393 8.62 -31.52 23.77
CA GLY A 393 8.84 -30.71 22.59
C GLY A 393 8.44 -31.39 21.28
N ALA A 394 7.57 -32.39 21.33
CA ALA A 394 6.93 -32.94 20.14
C ALA A 394 6.08 -31.84 19.45
N PHE A 395 6.16 -31.79 18.13
CA PHE A 395 5.38 -30.82 17.35
C PHE A 395 3.89 -31.16 17.45
N CYS A 396 3.11 -30.29 18.09
CA CYS A 396 1.66 -30.43 18.19
C CYS A 396 0.99 -29.62 17.07
N PRO A 397 0.37 -30.25 16.06
CA PRO A 397 -0.39 -29.52 15.05
C PRO A 397 -1.63 -28.82 15.67
N PRO A 398 -2.23 -27.83 14.98
CA PRO A 398 -3.32 -27.02 15.53
C PRO A 398 -4.53 -27.84 16.04
N ASP A 399 -4.90 -28.92 15.36
CA ASP A 399 -5.96 -29.83 15.77
C ASP A 399 -5.66 -30.52 17.11
N VAL A 400 -4.42 -30.97 17.33
CA VAL A 400 -3.95 -31.52 18.61
C VAL A 400 -3.97 -30.45 19.71
N LYS A 401 -3.52 -29.22 19.43
CA LYS A 401 -3.59 -28.11 20.40
C LYS A 401 -5.03 -27.80 20.83
N ASN A 402 -5.95 -27.77 19.87
CA ASN A 402 -7.37 -27.57 20.13
C ASN A 402 -7.96 -28.74 20.94
N ALA A 403 -7.63 -29.97 20.58
CA ALA A 403 -8.05 -31.17 21.31
C ALA A 403 -7.55 -31.17 22.76
N LEU A 404 -6.28 -30.80 23.01
CA LEU A 404 -5.72 -30.67 24.35
C LEU A 404 -6.50 -29.63 25.19
N SER A 405 -6.80 -28.47 24.62
CA SER A 405 -7.56 -27.41 25.29
C SER A 405 -8.99 -27.88 25.62
N GLU A 406 -9.61 -28.62 24.70
CA GLU A 406 -10.94 -29.19 24.92
C GLU A 406 -10.94 -30.29 25.99
N CYS A 407 -9.89 -31.11 26.06
CA CYS A 407 -9.69 -32.07 27.14
C CYS A 407 -9.58 -31.39 28.50
N GLU A 408 -8.81 -30.30 28.60
CA GLU A 408 -8.68 -29.50 29.84
C GLU A 408 -10.04 -28.98 30.31
N SER A 409 -10.89 -28.50 29.40
CA SER A 409 -12.26 -28.07 29.71
C SER A 409 -13.10 -29.23 30.26
N ILE A 410 -13.05 -30.41 29.64
CA ILE A 410 -13.76 -31.61 30.09
C ILE A 410 -13.30 -32.03 31.48
N PHE A 411 -12.00 -32.12 31.73
CA PHE A 411 -11.47 -32.58 33.02
C PHE A 411 -11.73 -31.58 34.15
N ASN A 412 -11.77 -30.28 33.85
CA ASN A 412 -12.17 -29.25 34.80
C ASN A 412 -13.67 -29.29 35.11
N GLN A 413 -14.51 -29.75 34.19
CA GLN A 413 -15.96 -29.73 34.37
C GLN A 413 -16.48 -31.02 35.04
N TYR A 414 -16.01 -32.19 34.63
CA TYR A 414 -16.60 -33.48 34.99
C TYR A 414 -15.65 -34.37 35.79
N SER A 415 -16.18 -35.11 36.77
CA SER A 415 -15.47 -36.17 37.47
C SER A 415 -15.57 -37.52 36.71
N PRO A 416 -14.73 -38.51 37.06
CA PRO A 416 -14.79 -39.85 36.43
C PRO A 416 -16.19 -40.50 36.52
N SER A 417 -16.89 -40.34 37.65
CA SER A 417 -18.25 -40.87 37.81
C SER A 417 -19.25 -40.15 36.90
N GLN A 418 -19.13 -38.84 36.77
CA GLN A 418 -20.02 -38.05 35.91
C GLN A 418 -19.85 -38.40 34.43
N ILE A 419 -18.63 -38.70 33.97
CA ILE A 419 -18.43 -39.18 32.58
C ILE A 419 -18.90 -40.64 32.43
N LYS A 420 -18.58 -41.53 33.38
CA LYS A 420 -18.97 -42.95 33.33
C LYS A 420 -20.48 -43.13 33.22
N TYR A 421 -21.25 -42.37 34.00
CA TYR A 421 -22.73 -42.42 34.01
C TYR A 421 -23.38 -41.29 33.21
N GLY A 422 -22.59 -40.47 32.52
CA GLY A 422 -23.06 -39.33 31.74
C GLY A 422 -23.68 -39.71 30.39
N SER A 423 -24.08 -38.67 29.65
CA SER A 423 -24.75 -38.81 28.35
C SER A 423 -23.86 -39.48 27.29
N THR A 424 -24.50 -40.16 26.35
CA THR A 424 -23.83 -40.75 25.17
C THR A 424 -23.03 -39.71 24.39
N THR A 425 -23.55 -38.48 24.28
CA THR A 425 -22.86 -37.36 23.61
C THR A 425 -21.52 -37.03 24.26
N LEU A 426 -21.48 -36.92 25.60
CA LEU A 426 -20.24 -36.61 26.33
C LEU A 426 -19.23 -37.75 26.22
N LYS A 427 -19.69 -39.00 26.30
CA LYS A 427 -18.86 -40.19 26.12
C LYS A 427 -18.24 -40.23 24.71
N ASN A 428 -19.05 -40.04 23.67
CA ASN A 428 -18.58 -40.01 22.29
C ASN A 428 -17.54 -38.91 22.06
N LYS A 429 -17.77 -37.71 22.63
CA LYS A 429 -16.83 -36.60 22.57
C LYS A 429 -15.46 -36.98 23.19
N CYS A 430 -15.47 -37.63 24.35
CA CYS A 430 -14.24 -38.13 24.98
C CYS A 430 -13.55 -39.17 24.10
N THR A 431 -14.28 -40.11 23.50
CA THR A 431 -13.71 -41.11 22.58
C THR A 431 -13.09 -40.47 21.35
N THR A 432 -13.77 -39.50 20.72
CA THR A 432 -13.26 -38.80 19.54
C THR A 432 -11.95 -38.07 19.84
N LEU A 433 -11.89 -37.33 20.95
CA LEU A 433 -10.67 -36.66 21.38
C LEU A 433 -9.56 -37.67 21.71
N ALA A 434 -9.90 -38.75 22.42
CA ALA A 434 -8.93 -39.80 22.75
C ALA A 434 -8.34 -40.44 21.49
N SER A 435 -9.16 -40.73 20.47
CA SER A 435 -8.69 -41.28 19.19
C SER A 435 -7.82 -40.32 18.40
N LEU A 436 -8.09 -39.01 18.44
CA LEU A 436 -7.24 -37.99 17.82
C LEU A 436 -5.87 -37.94 18.52
N LEU A 437 -5.86 -37.88 19.85
CA LEU A 437 -4.63 -37.83 20.63
C LEU A 437 -3.84 -39.14 20.59
N ASP A 438 -4.51 -40.29 20.50
CA ASP A 438 -3.85 -41.58 20.30
C ASP A 438 -3.11 -41.62 18.97
N LYS A 439 -3.72 -41.14 17.87
CA LYS A 439 -3.01 -40.99 16.59
C LYS A 439 -1.81 -40.07 16.68
N PHE A 440 -1.87 -39.03 17.50
CA PHE A 440 -0.71 -38.15 17.75
C PHE A 440 0.38 -38.88 18.55
N ASN A 441 0.02 -39.58 19.62
CA ASN A 441 0.96 -40.26 20.51
C ASN A 441 1.71 -41.43 19.86
N ASN A 442 1.26 -41.92 18.71
CA ASN A 442 1.86 -43.03 17.96
C ASN A 442 2.57 -42.58 16.66
N GLN A 443 2.89 -41.28 16.53
CA GLN A 443 3.62 -40.70 15.38
C GLN A 443 5.14 -40.69 15.53
#